data_AF-A0A2N1QPK7-F1
#
_entry.id   AF-A0A2N1QPK7-F1
#
_cell.length_a   1.000
_cell.length_b   1.000
_cell.length_c   1.000
_cell.angle_alpha   90.00
_cell.angle_beta   90.00
_cell.angle_gamma   90.00
#
_symmetry.space_group_name_H-M   'P 1'
#
loop_
_entity.id
_entity.type
_entity.pdbx_description
1 polymer ?
#
loop_
_entity_poly.entity_id
_entity_poly.type
_entity_poly.pdbx_seq_one_letter_code
_entity_poly.pdbx_strand_id
1 'polypeptide(L)' 'SEGDRSLDSAADNVFNVPSTLPVLSPFLTVVPLQLFAFFVAKLLGCDIDQPRNLAKSVTVE' A
#
# COMPACT_ATOMS: atom_id res chain seq x y z
N SER A 1 6.09 -16.17 -1.52
CA SER A 1 5.24 -16.69 -0.42
C SER A 1 6.12 -16.92 0.79
N GLU A 2 5.66 -16.66 2.02
CA GLU A 2 6.46 -16.65 3.27
C GLU A 2 7.82 -17.35 3.22
N GLY A 3 8.91 -16.57 3.33
CA GLY A 3 10.28 -17.09 3.35
C GLY A 3 10.92 -17.33 1.98
N ASP A 4 10.26 -16.92 0.90
CA ASP A 4 10.84 -16.93 -0.45
C ASP A 4 11.95 -15.86 -0.59
N ARG A 5 13.19 -16.35 -0.61
CA ARG A 5 14.42 -15.56 -0.75
C ARG A 5 14.89 -15.37 -2.20
N SER A 6 14.07 -15.75 -3.18
CA SER A 6 14.42 -15.56 -4.59
C SER A 6 14.60 -14.09 -4.98
N LEU A 7 14.08 -13.16 -4.17
CA LEU A 7 14.15 -11.72 -4.40
C LEU A 7 15.35 -11.05 -3.73
N ASP A 8 16.13 -11.76 -2.91
CA ASP A 8 17.25 -11.18 -2.13
C ASP A 8 18.32 -10.54 -3.03
N SER A 9 18.50 -11.03 -4.26
CA SER A 9 19.43 -10.44 -5.24
C SER A 9 18.80 -9.35 -6.12
N ALA A 10 17.48 -9.17 -6.05
CA ALA A 10 16.72 -8.29 -6.94
C ALA A 10 16.18 -7.04 -6.23
N ALA A 11 16.05 -7.05 -4.90
CA ALA A 11 15.53 -5.93 -4.13
C ALA A 11 16.20 -5.83 -2.76
N ASP A 12 16.52 -4.60 -2.33
CA ASP A 12 17.09 -4.33 -0.99
C ASP A 12 16.08 -4.56 0.14
N ASN A 13 14.79 -4.38 -0.13
CA ASN A 13 13.72 -4.49 0.85
C ASN A 13 12.54 -5.27 0.27
N VAL A 14 12.03 -6.23 1.02
CA VAL A 14 10.93 -7.10 0.62
C VAL A 14 9.84 -7.09 1.69
N PHE A 15 8.61 -6.76 1.29
CA PHE A 15 7.44 -6.87 2.16
C PHE A 15 6.83 -8.26 2.00
N ASN A 16 7.03 -9.12 3.01
CA ASN A 16 6.41 -10.43 3.04
C ASN A 16 4.91 -10.31 3.36
N VAL A 17 4.08 -10.82 2.48
CA VAL A 17 2.63 -10.92 2.66
C VAL A 17 2.29 -12.36 3.06
N PRO A 18 1.47 -12.59 4.09
CA PRO A 18 1.10 -13.93 4.52
C PRO A 18 0.32 -14.66 3.43
N SER A 19 0.47 -15.99 3.41
CA SER A 19 -0.24 -16.84 2.45
C SER A 19 -1.75 -16.77 2.70
N THR A 20 -2.53 -16.68 1.63
CA THR A 20 -4.01 -16.66 1.67
C THR A 20 -4.59 -17.30 0.41
N LEU A 21 -5.92 -17.41 0.34
CA LEU A 21 -6.61 -17.86 -0.87
C LEU A 21 -6.23 -16.94 -2.05
N PRO A 22 -5.98 -17.47 -3.27
CA PRO A 22 -5.57 -16.65 -4.40
C PRO A 22 -6.48 -15.44 -4.68
N VAL A 23 -7.80 -15.63 -4.51
CA VAL A 23 -8.81 -14.56 -4.68
C VAL A 23 -8.71 -13.46 -3.62
N LEU A 24 -8.14 -13.76 -2.45
CA LEU A 24 -7.96 -12.81 -1.35
C LEU A 24 -6.59 -12.13 -1.37
N SER A 25 -5.64 -12.62 -2.17
CA SER A 25 -4.29 -12.05 -2.28
C SER A 25 -4.28 -10.52 -2.52
N PRO A 26 -5.10 -9.95 -3.42
CA PRO A 26 -5.10 -8.51 -3.68
C PRO A 26 -5.39 -7.64 -2.44
N PHE A 27 -6.20 -8.16 -1.51
CA PHE A 27 -6.58 -7.44 -0.29
C PHE A 27 -5.42 -7.33 0.68
N LEU A 28 -4.55 -8.35 0.76
CA LEU A 28 -3.39 -8.30 1.63
C LEU A 28 -2.23 -7.54 0.99
N THR A 29 -2.07 -7.63 -0.33
CA THR A 29 -1.01 -6.93 -1.05
C THR A 29 -1.21 -5.41 -1.10
N VAL A 30 -2.44 -4.90 -0.98
CA VAL A 30 -2.70 -3.45 -0.98
C VAL A 30 -2.35 -2.78 0.35
N VAL A 31 -2.35 -3.52 1.46
CA VAL A 31 -2.11 -2.95 2.80
C VAL A 31 -0.73 -2.31 2.93
N PRO A 32 0.39 -2.95 2.51
CA PRO A 32 1.71 -2.31 2.52
C PRO A 32 1.74 -1.02 1.68
N LEU A 33 1.03 -0.99 0.54
CA LEU A 33 0.98 0.18 -0.33
C LEU A 33 0.20 1.34 0.31
N GLN A 34 -0.90 1.05 1.00
CA GLN A 34 -1.67 2.03 1.76
C GLN A 34 -0.84 2.62 2.90
N LEU A 35 -0.12 1.77 3.65
CA LEU A 35 0.78 2.21 4.72
C LEU A 35 1.96 3.03 4.17
N PHE A 36 2.55 2.61 3.05
CA PHE A 36 3.61 3.36 2.39
C PHE A 36 3.14 4.77 2.01
N ALA A 37 1.99 4.90 1.35
CA ALA A 37 1.41 6.19 1.01
C ALA A 37 1.14 7.06 2.24
N PHE A 38 0.59 6.47 3.30
CA PHE A 38 0.34 7.17 4.58
C PHE A 38 1.64 7.73 5.18
N PHE A 39 2.69 6.90 5.31
CA PHE A 39 3.94 7.33 5.93
C PHE A 39 4.68 8.36 5.08
N VAL A 40 4.66 8.23 3.75
CA VAL A 40 5.24 9.22 2.85
C VAL A 40 4.48 10.55 2.93
N ALA A 41 3.14 10.53 2.89
CA ALA A 41 2.33 11.73 3.03
C ALA A 41 2.57 12.44 4.38
N LYS A 42 2.69 11.66 5.47
CA LYS A 42 3.04 12.17 6.79
C LYS A 42 4.43 12.81 6.81
N LEU A 43 5.43 12.16 6.21
CA LEU A 43 6.80 12.66 6.15
C LEU A 43 6.89 13.97 5.36
N LEU A 44 6.09 14.11 4.30
CA LEU A 44 6.03 15.29 3.45
C LEU A 44 5.13 16.40 4.00
N GLY A 45 4.47 16.20 5.14
CA GLY A 45 3.55 17.16 5.74
C GLY A 45 2.29 17.41 4.89
N CYS A 46 1.85 16.41 4.11
CA CYS A 46 0.60 16.46 3.37
C CYS A 46 -0.60 16.28 4.30
N ASP A 47 -1.75 16.87 3.93
CA ASP A 47 -3.03 16.55 4.57
C ASP A 47 -3.50 15.18 4.07
N ILE A 48 -3.51 14.20 4.97
CA ILE A 48 -3.79 12.79 4.67
C ILE A 48 -5.30 12.54 4.60
N ASP A 49 -6.07 13.20 5.47
CA ASP A 49 -7.52 13.01 5.56
C ASP A 49 -8.27 13.84 4.50
N GLN A 50 -7.69 14.97 4.08
CA GLN A 50 -8.25 15.86 3.08
C GLN A 50 -7.20 16.20 2.01
N PRO A 51 -6.88 15.23 1.12
CA PRO A 51 -5.91 15.46 0.06
C PRO A 51 -6.40 16.58 -0.88
N ARG A 52 -5.45 17.41 -1.34
CA ARG A 52 -5.76 18.58 -2.17
C ARG A 52 -6.52 18.18 -3.43
N ASN A 53 -7.51 18.98 -3.80
CA ASN A 53 -8.33 18.81 -5.00
C ASN A 53 -9.21 17.54 -5.03
N LEU A 54 -9.36 16.85 -3.89
CA LEU A 54 -10.22 15.67 -3.78
C LEU A 54 -11.40 15.96 -2.85
N ALA A 55 -12.53 15.33 -3.19
CA ALA A 55 -13.69 15.21 -2.32
C ALA A 55 -13.93 13.72 -2.05
N LYS A 56 -14.56 13.41 -0.91
CA LYS A 56 -14.91 12.04 -0.54
C LYS A 56 -15.83 11.37 -1.57
N SER A 57 -16.68 12.16 -2.21
CA SER A 57 -17.56 11.75 -3.31
C SER A 57 -17.85 12.97 -4.18
N VAL A 58 -17.89 12.80 -5.51
CA VAL A 58 -18.33 13.83 -6.44
C VAL A 58 -19.83 13.65 -6.65
N THR A 59 -20.64 14.63 -6.23
CA THR A 59 -22.10 14.55 -6.23
C THR A 59 -22.77 15.57 -7.13
N VAL A 60 -21.99 16.38 -7.86
CA VAL A 60 -22.47 17.35 -8.84
C VAL A 60 -21.95 16.94 -10.22
N GLU A 61 -22.84 16.93 -11.21
CA GLU A 61 -22.50 16.78 -12.63
C GLU A 61 -22.16 18.14 -13.26
#